data_AF-A0A968PP97-F1
#
_entry.id   AF-A0A968PP97-F1
#
_cell.length_a   1.000
_cell.length_b   1.000
_cell.length_c   1.000
_cell.angle_alpha   90.00
_cell.angle_beta   90.00
_cell.angle_gamma   90.00
#
_symmetry.space_group_name_H-M   'P 1'
#
loop_
_entity.id
_entity.type
_entity.pdbx_description
1 polymer ?
#
loop_
_entity_poly.entity_id
_entity_poly.type
_entity_poly.pdbx_seq_one_letter_code
_entity_poly.pdbx_strand_id
1 'polypeptide(L)'
;MATAWAQRIDSSDATIVWQTGAGWWGYDLSGAQLFPISIVPPGWEYLKASFAAPVTISDDDHLFWTIKVNEQEYLFTASINRST
;
A
#
# COMPACT_ATOMS: atom_id res chain seq x y z
N MET A 1 9.18 -23.11 -4.23
CA MET A 1 9.99 -21.87 -4.15
C MET A 1 9.05 -20.72 -4.49
N ALA A 2 8.75 -19.83 -3.53
CA ALA A 2 7.97 -18.64 -3.84
C ALA A 2 8.90 -17.64 -4.52
N THR A 3 8.63 -17.28 -5.77
CA THR A 3 9.38 -16.24 -6.47
C THR A 3 9.22 -14.93 -5.70
N ALA A 4 10.31 -14.36 -5.22
CA ALA A 4 10.30 -13.01 -4.68
C ALA A 4 10.01 -12.05 -5.84
N TRP A 5 8.84 -11.44 -5.82
CA TRP A 5 8.44 -10.43 -6.78
C TRP A 5 8.22 -9.11 -6.05
N ALA A 6 8.51 -8.02 -6.76
CA ALA A 6 8.18 -6.67 -6.33
C ALA A 6 7.56 -5.94 -7.52
N GLN A 7 6.45 -5.26 -7.28
CA GLN A 7 5.79 -4.41 -8.27
C GLN A 7 5.76 -2.99 -7.72
N ARG A 8 6.40 -2.05 -8.41
CA ARG A 8 6.27 -0.63 -8.10
C ARG A 8 4.81 -0.22 -8.28
N ILE A 9 4.28 0.43 -7.25
CA ILE A 9 2.90 0.86 -7.20
C ILE A 9 2.82 2.33 -7.60
N ASP A 10 3.55 3.19 -6.89
CA ASP A 10 3.52 4.63 -7.07
C ASP A 10 4.78 5.27 -6.46
N SER A 11 5.00 6.56 -6.72
CA SER A 11 6.04 7.35 -6.06
C SER A 11 5.70 8.82 -6.06
N SER A 12 6.03 9.50 -4.96
CA SER A 12 6.13 10.95 -4.87
C SER A 12 7.61 11.39 -4.81
N ASP A 13 7.84 12.69 -4.69
CA ASP A 13 9.18 13.25 -4.47
C ASP A 13 9.83 12.77 -3.17
N ALA A 14 9.02 12.35 -2.18
CA ALA A 14 9.48 11.92 -0.86
C ALA A 14 9.42 10.41 -0.65
N THR A 15 8.61 9.66 -1.40
CA THR A 15 8.32 8.27 -1.07
C THR A 15 8.13 7.39 -2.30
N ILE A 16 8.69 6.18 -2.25
CA ILE A 16 8.43 5.13 -3.24
C ILE A 16 7.61 4.04 -2.55
N VAL A 17 6.58 3.51 -3.22
CA VAL A 17 5.76 2.41 -2.72
C VAL A 17 5.77 1.24 -3.69
N TRP A 18 5.89 0.02 -3.15
CA TRP A 18 5.82 -1.22 -3.92
C TRP A 18 5.09 -2.32 -3.15
N GLN A 19 4.52 -3.25 -3.93
CA GLN A 19 3.93 -4.47 -3.43
C GLN A 19 4.93 -5.61 -3.57
N THR A 20 4.99 -6.47 -2.55
CA THR A 20 5.66 -7.76 -2.60
C THR A 20 4.67 -8.88 -2.28
N GLY A 21 5.09 -10.13 -2.45
CA GLY A 21 4.32 -11.27 -1.98
C GLY A 21 4.06 -11.29 -0.45
N ALA A 22 4.81 -10.50 0.33
CA ALA A 22 4.67 -10.39 1.78
C ALA A 22 3.80 -9.21 2.24
N GLY A 23 3.40 -8.31 1.33
CA GLY A 23 2.69 -7.08 1.67
C GLY A 23 3.31 -5.85 1.01
N TRP A 24 2.87 -4.68 1.46
CA TRP A 24 3.26 -3.39 0.88
C TRP A 24 4.30 -2.71 1.74
N TRP A 25 5.21 -2.05 1.05
CA TRP A 25 6.35 -1.39 1.65
C TRP A 25 6.53 -0.04 1.00
N GLY A 26 7.00 0.90 1.81
CA GLY A 26 7.46 2.18 1.32
C GLY A 26 8.92 2.43 1.68
N TYR A 27 9.53 3.30 0.91
CA TYR A 27 10.86 3.84 1.16
C TYR A 27 10.76 5.36 1.24
N ASP A 28 11.15 5.91 2.38
CA ASP A 28 11.31 7.35 2.55
C ASP A 28 12.66 7.76 1.96
N LEU A 29 12.61 8.58 0.92
CA LEU A 29 13.79 9.11 0.24
C LEU A 29 14.53 10.13 1.11
N SER A 30 13.83 10.82 2.02
CA SER A 30 14.41 11.84 2.90
C SER A 30 15.18 11.19 4.05
N GLY A 31 14.55 10.24 4.74
CA GLY A 31 15.16 9.49 5.85
C GLY A 31 15.99 8.28 5.43
N ALA A 32 15.99 7.91 4.13
CA ALA A 32 16.63 6.71 3.60
C ALA A 32 16.20 5.43 4.35
N GLN A 33 14.89 5.27 4.55
CA GLN A 33 14.34 4.25 5.44
C GLN A 33 13.20 3.45 4.80
N LEU A 34 13.21 2.15 5.05
CA LEU A 34 12.11 1.24 4.76
C LEU A 34 11.06 1.25 5.87
N PHE A 35 9.79 1.25 5.49
CA PHE A 35 8.67 1.11 6.43
C PHE A 35 7.54 0.24 5.85
N PRO A 36 6.83 -0.52 6.70
CA PRO A 36 5.68 -1.31 6.27
C PRO A 36 4.43 -0.43 6.08
N ILE A 37 3.54 -0.85 5.19
CA ILE A 37 2.25 -0.19 4.96
C ILE A 37 1.12 -1.18 5.26
N SER A 38 0.23 -0.83 6.19
CA SER A 38 -0.97 -1.60 6.51
C SER A 38 -2.12 -1.20 5.58
N ILE A 39 -2.38 -2.05 4.58
CA ILE A 39 -3.40 -1.81 3.53
C ILE A 39 -4.74 -2.50 3.79
N VAL A 40 -4.80 -3.41 4.76
CA VAL A 40 -6.04 -4.11 5.13
C VAL A 40 -6.57 -3.45 6.41
N PRO A 41 -7.75 -2.83 6.37
CA PRO A 41 -8.40 -2.31 7.56
C PRO A 41 -8.68 -3.45 8.56
N PRO A 42 -8.64 -3.18 9.87
CA PRO A 42 -9.08 -4.14 10.87
C PRO A 42 -10.51 -4.65 10.59
N GLY A 43 -10.72 -5.96 10.68
CA GLY A 43 -12.02 -6.61 10.42
C GLY A 43 -12.26 -7.03 8.97
N TRP A 44 -11.32 -6.77 8.06
CA TRP A 44 -11.41 -7.16 6.63
C TRP A 44 -10.45 -8.31 6.26
N GLU A 45 -9.77 -8.91 7.25
CA GLU A 45 -8.71 -9.92 7.05
C GLU A 45 -9.22 -11.20 6.39
N TYR A 46 -10.53 -11.47 6.46
CA TYR A 46 -11.15 -12.71 5.98
C TYR A 46 -11.95 -12.54 4.68
N LEU A 47 -12.03 -11.33 4.15
CA LEU A 47 -12.76 -11.09 2.91
C LEU A 47 -11.94 -11.60 1.74
N LYS A 48 -12.58 -12.31 0.79
CA LYS A 48 -12.02 -12.56 -0.55
C LYS A 48 -12.01 -11.23 -1.31
N ALA A 49 -11.07 -10.37 -0.93
CA ALA A 49 -10.80 -9.11 -1.56
C ALA A 49 -9.84 -9.31 -2.72
N SER A 50 -10.16 -8.70 -3.87
CA SER A 50 -9.20 -8.48 -4.94
C SER A 50 -8.85 -6.99 -4.97
N PHE A 51 -7.55 -6.69 -5.02
CA PHE A 51 -7.07 -5.31 -5.22
C PHE A 51 -7.58 -4.83 -6.58
N ALA A 52 -8.28 -3.69 -6.58
CA ALA A 52 -9.10 -3.30 -7.72
C ALA A 52 -8.37 -2.35 -8.68
N ALA A 53 -7.73 -1.31 -8.16
CA ALA A 53 -7.24 -0.20 -8.99
C ALA A 53 -6.35 0.75 -8.17
N PRO A 54 -5.66 1.69 -8.84
CA PRO A 54 -4.32 2.13 -8.48
C PRO A 54 -4.26 2.84 -7.15
N VAL A 55 -3.04 2.90 -6.66
CA VAL A 55 -2.71 3.55 -5.42
C VAL A 55 -2.17 4.91 -5.77
N THR A 56 -2.57 5.91 -5.01
CA THR A 56 -1.99 7.23 -5.12
C THR A 56 -1.45 7.64 -3.77
N ILE A 57 -0.20 8.09 -3.77
CA ILE A 57 0.39 8.81 -2.64
C ILE A 57 -0.01 10.28 -2.80
N SER A 58 -0.67 10.85 -1.79
CA SER A 58 -0.87 12.29 -1.72
C SER A 58 0.38 12.99 -1.18
N ASP A 59 0.47 14.29 -1.43
CA ASP A 59 1.56 15.14 -0.91
C ASP A 59 1.66 15.12 0.63
N ASP A 60 0.54 14.88 1.33
CA ASP A 60 0.49 14.75 2.80
C ASP A 60 0.78 13.33 3.31
N ASP A 61 1.50 12.50 2.54
CA ASP A 61 1.89 11.13 2.92
C ASP A 61 0.71 10.21 3.27
N HIS A 62 -0.41 10.38 2.59
CA HIS A 62 -1.53 9.45 2.66
C HIS A 62 -1.56 8.57 1.41
N LEU A 63 -1.83 7.30 1.63
CA LEU A 63 -2.09 6.35 0.57
C LEU A 63 -3.59 6.26 0.36
N PHE A 64 -4.00 6.29 -0.89
CA PHE A 64 -5.37 6.01 -1.31
C PHE A 64 -5.36 4.78 -2.19
N TRP A 65 -6.24 3.83 -1.94
CA TRP A 65 -6.39 2.64 -2.78
C TRP A 65 -7.82 2.15 -2.75
N THR A 66 -8.16 1.28 -3.70
CA THR A 66 -9.47 0.65 -3.77
C THR A 66 -9.39 -0.86 -3.60
N ILE A 67 -10.34 -1.41 -2.84
CA ILE A 67 -10.52 -2.86 -2.72
C ILE A 67 -11.86 -3.22 -3.32
N LYS A 68 -11.90 -4.26 -4.16
CA LYS A 68 -13.14 -4.80 -4.73
C LYS A 68 -13.60 -6.00 -3.92
N VAL A 69 -14.81 -5.93 -3.40
CA VAL A 69 -15.48 -7.01 -2.65
C VAL A 69 -16.87 -7.21 -3.25
N ASN A 70 -17.14 -8.43 -3.73
CA ASN A 70 -18.42 -8.79 -4.35
C ASN A 70 -18.87 -7.77 -5.42
N GLU A 71 -17.94 -7.41 -6.32
CA GLU A 71 -18.14 -6.44 -7.40
C GLU A 71 -18.30 -4.97 -6.99
N GLN A 72 -18.37 -4.68 -5.69
CA GLN A 72 -18.39 -3.32 -5.17
C GLN A 72 -16.98 -2.83 -4.84
N GLU A 73 -16.67 -1.59 -5.23
CA GLU A 73 -15.40 -0.94 -4.93
C GLU A 73 -15.52 -0.07 -3.68
N TYR A 74 -14.52 -0.19 -2.80
CA TYR A 74 -14.42 0.55 -1.55
C TYR A 74 -13.12 1.33 -1.56
N LEU A 75 -13.22 2.66 -1.37
CA LEU A 75 -12.06 3.54 -1.23
C LEU A 75 -11.54 3.49 0.20
N PHE A 76 -10.23 3.32 0.34
CA PHE A 76 -9.54 3.32 1.60
C PHE A 76 -8.42 4.36 1.60
N THR A 77 -8.10 4.80 2.80
CA THR A 77 -6.94 5.64 3.06
C THR A 77 -6.21 5.18 4.31
N ALA A 78 -4.89 5.33 4.31
CA ALA A 78 -4.05 5.19 5.49
C ALA A 78 -2.90 6.18 5.40
N SER A 79 -2.51 6.70 6.57
CA SER A 79 -1.30 7.49 6.70
C SER A 79 -0.08 6.58 6.57
N ILE A 80 0.94 7.06 5.87
CA ILE A 80 2.22 6.39 5.79
C ILE A 80 2.94 6.56 7.13
N ASN A 81 3.05 5.47 7.90
CA ASN A 81 3.75 5.52 9.18
C ASN A 81 5.26 5.28 8.97
N ARG A 82 6.03 6.37 8.99
CA ARG A 82 7.50 6.36 8.90
C ARG A 82 8.19 6.10 10.24
N SER A 83 7.43 5.92 11.32
CA SER A 83 8.00 5.76 12.66
C SER A 83 8.62 4.37 12.83
N THR A 84 9.91 4.35 13.15
CA THR A 84 10.68 3.18 13.61
C THR A 84 10.18 2.62 14.93
#